data_AF-L8ESH7-F1
#
_entry.id   AF-L8ESH7-F1
#
_cell.length_a   1.000
_cell.length_b   1.000
_cell.length_c   1.000
_cell.angle_alpha   90.00
_cell.angle_beta   90.00
_cell.angle_gamma   90.00
#
_symmetry.space_group_name_H-M   'P 1'
#
loop_
_entity.id
_entity.type
_entity.pdbx_description
1 polymer ?
#
loop_
_entity_poly.entity_id
_entity_poly.type
_entity_poly.pdbx_seq_one_letter_code
_entity_poly.pdbx_strand_id
1 'polypeptide(L)'
;MRRSLTTCLVCASVLLSGCAATGEPKSAGRTAAVSAPSRLWPGRTAPPQPTEPPEAADTPKPLRALPRVWSGDMRRVSALDVARAVDEGCRAAGRAPCAMETPQYRDLTGDGKDELLLGVASGKTSLSLRAFTVRDGVVTQIMDAGVTPSSVELSGRDVLVREPADYAGYDLRRVYTWDAHLQVMNERVTEYVRR
;
A
#
# COMPACT_ATOMS: atom_id res chain seq x y z
N MET A 1 -17.39 -3.24 82.29
CA MET A 1 -16.35 -4.26 82.06
C MET A 1 -16.84 -5.29 81.05
N ARG A 2 -16.35 -5.22 79.81
CA ARG A 2 -16.17 -6.33 78.86
C ARG A 2 -15.35 -5.79 77.70
N ARG A 3 -14.13 -6.32 77.56
CA ARG A 3 -13.13 -6.01 76.53
C ARG A 3 -13.44 -6.76 75.23
N SER A 4 -12.71 -6.38 74.17
CA SER A 4 -12.43 -7.10 72.92
C SER A 4 -13.28 -6.65 71.73
N LEU A 5 -12.77 -6.41 70.53
CA LEU A 5 -11.41 -6.42 69.98
C LEU A 5 -11.48 -5.71 68.61
N THR A 6 -10.42 -5.00 68.25
CA THR A 6 -10.20 -4.28 66.98
C THR A 6 -10.16 -5.22 65.77
N THR A 7 -10.81 -4.85 64.66
CA THR A 7 -10.45 -5.39 63.33
C THR A 7 -10.62 -4.32 62.24
N CYS A 8 -9.50 -3.86 61.68
CA CYS A 8 -9.44 -3.11 60.42
C CYS A 8 -9.92 -3.99 59.26
N LEU A 9 -10.84 -3.49 58.45
CA LEU A 9 -11.09 -4.03 57.12
C LEU A 9 -10.65 -3.01 56.07
N VAL A 10 -9.48 -3.24 55.49
CA VAL A 10 -8.94 -2.53 54.33
C VAL A 10 -9.69 -3.06 53.10
N CYS A 11 -10.47 -2.21 52.44
CA CYS A 11 -11.08 -2.52 51.14
C CYS A 11 -10.01 -2.39 50.04
N ALA A 12 -9.40 -3.51 49.66
CA ALA A 12 -8.56 -3.61 48.47
C ALA A 12 -9.42 -4.01 47.27
N SER A 13 -9.65 -3.06 46.36
CA SER A 13 -10.35 -3.26 45.09
C SER A 13 -9.46 -4.05 44.12
N VAL A 14 -9.72 -5.34 43.94
CA VAL A 14 -9.04 -6.17 42.93
C VAL A 14 -9.80 -6.07 41.60
N LEU A 15 -9.32 -5.25 40.68
CA LEU A 15 -9.70 -5.26 39.27
C LEU A 15 -8.82 -6.29 38.54
N LEU A 16 -9.27 -7.55 38.48
CA LEU A 16 -8.73 -8.53 37.53
C LEU A 16 -9.88 -9.19 36.76
N SER A 17 -10.36 -8.52 35.72
CA SER A 17 -11.10 -9.17 34.63
C SER A 17 -10.18 -9.23 33.40
N GLY A 18 -9.17 -10.08 33.46
CA GLY A 18 -8.44 -10.54 32.27
C GLY A 18 -9.20 -11.70 31.63
N CYS A 19 -9.37 -11.66 30.31
CA CYS A 19 -10.13 -12.64 29.53
C CYS A 19 -9.69 -14.08 29.83
N ALA A 20 -10.51 -14.84 30.55
CA ALA A 20 -10.35 -16.27 30.68
C ALA A 20 -10.84 -16.94 29.38
N ALA A 21 -9.98 -17.02 28.38
CA ALA A 21 -10.13 -18.02 27.32
C ALA A 21 -9.65 -19.36 27.89
N THR A 22 -10.55 -20.11 28.52
CA THR A 22 -10.27 -21.45 29.03
C THR A 22 -10.26 -22.45 27.88
N GLY A 23 -9.10 -22.67 27.29
CA GLY A 23 -8.82 -23.80 26.42
C GLY A 23 -7.31 -24.03 26.38
N GLU A 24 -6.86 -25.25 26.68
CA GLU A 24 -5.45 -25.59 26.49
C GLU A 24 -5.07 -25.52 25.00
N PRO A 25 -3.86 -25.06 24.66
CA PRO A 25 -3.38 -25.05 23.29
C PRO A 25 -3.47 -26.45 22.68
N LYS A 26 -4.33 -26.63 21.67
CA LYS A 26 -4.41 -27.88 20.92
C LYS A 26 -3.41 -27.85 19.77
N SER A 27 -2.62 -28.92 19.66
CA SER A 27 -1.72 -29.12 18.52
C SER A 27 -2.53 -29.15 17.21
N ALA A 28 -2.08 -28.40 16.20
CA ALA A 28 -2.63 -28.45 14.85
C ALA A 28 -2.19 -29.71 14.07
N GLY A 29 -1.53 -30.67 14.72
CA GLY A 29 -0.92 -31.83 14.10
C GLY A 29 0.49 -31.55 13.58
N ARG A 30 1.09 -32.54 12.92
CA ARG A 30 2.40 -32.38 12.27
C ARG A 30 2.23 -31.57 10.99
N THR A 31 2.94 -30.46 10.87
CA THR A 31 3.10 -29.75 9.58
C THR A 31 3.83 -30.68 8.61
N ALA A 32 3.33 -30.78 7.37
CA ALA A 32 4.02 -31.53 6.32
C ALA A 32 5.42 -30.95 6.09
N ALA A 33 6.42 -31.81 5.88
CA ALA A 33 7.75 -31.36 5.51
C ALA A 33 7.70 -30.64 4.16
N VAL A 34 8.32 -29.46 4.08
CA VAL A 34 8.42 -28.70 2.83
C VAL A 34 9.48 -29.35 1.95
N SER A 35 9.09 -29.75 0.73
CA SER A 35 10.03 -30.22 -0.29
C SER A 35 10.49 -29.05 -1.16
N ALA A 36 11.79 -29.01 -1.49
CA ALA A 36 12.31 -28.01 -2.41
C ALA A 36 11.77 -28.24 -3.85
N PRO A 37 11.67 -27.17 -4.67
CA PRO A 37 11.27 -27.33 -6.08
C PRO A 37 12.25 -28.21 -6.85
N SER A 38 11.75 -29.24 -7.55
CA SER A 38 12.56 -30.02 -8.49
C SER A 38 12.65 -29.31 -9.84
N ARG A 39 13.85 -29.07 -10.36
CA ARG A 39 14.03 -28.54 -11.71
C ARG A 39 13.62 -29.59 -12.74
N LEU A 40 12.58 -29.29 -13.50
CA LEU A 40 12.20 -30.07 -14.67
C LEU A 40 13.03 -29.61 -15.89
N TRP A 41 13.39 -30.54 -16.78
CA TRP A 41 14.12 -30.30 -18.04
C TRP A 41 15.45 -29.50 -17.90
N PRO A 42 16.46 -30.03 -17.19
CA PRO A 42 17.69 -29.28 -16.88
C PRO A 42 18.55 -28.91 -18.11
N GLY A 43 18.34 -29.55 -19.27
CA GLY A 43 19.09 -29.30 -20.50
C GLY A 43 18.55 -28.17 -21.38
N ARG A 44 17.48 -27.46 -20.98
CA ARG A 44 16.97 -26.32 -21.77
C ARG A 44 17.91 -25.13 -21.67
N THR A 45 18.29 -24.57 -22.81
CA THR A 45 18.97 -23.29 -22.88
C THR A 45 18.06 -22.20 -22.34
N ALA A 46 18.56 -21.41 -21.39
CA ALA A 46 17.84 -20.27 -20.86
C ALA A 46 17.66 -19.21 -21.97
N PRO A 47 16.53 -18.48 -22.01
CA PRO A 47 16.42 -17.30 -22.84
C PRO A 47 17.54 -16.30 -22.54
N PRO A 48 18.07 -15.58 -23.55
CA PRO A 48 19.00 -14.50 -23.29
C PRO A 48 18.35 -13.48 -22.35
N GLN A 49 19.15 -12.89 -21.47
CA GLN A 49 18.66 -11.81 -20.62
C GLN A 49 18.35 -10.59 -21.50
N PRO A 50 17.20 -9.92 -21.29
CA PRO A 50 16.94 -8.64 -21.93
C PRO A 50 18.08 -7.65 -21.62
N THR A 51 18.58 -6.97 -22.65
CA THR A 51 19.60 -5.91 -22.50
C THR A 51 19.01 -4.52 -22.49
N GLU A 52 17.74 -4.39 -22.89
CA GLU A 52 17.02 -3.13 -22.90
C GLU A 52 16.40 -2.87 -21.53
N PRO A 53 16.46 -1.62 -21.02
CA PRO A 53 15.75 -1.24 -19.82
C PRO A 53 14.23 -1.37 -20.04
N PRO A 54 13.46 -1.70 -19.00
CA PRO A 54 12.03 -1.93 -19.14
C PRO A 54 11.30 -0.66 -19.63
N GLU A 55 10.31 -0.84 -20.51
CA GLU A 55 9.62 0.25 -21.22
C GLU A 55 8.39 0.77 -20.46
N ALA A 56 8.39 2.08 -20.19
CA ALA A 56 7.26 3.00 -20.00
C ALA A 56 6.40 2.94 -18.71
N ALA A 57 6.68 2.09 -17.73
CA ALA A 57 6.28 2.32 -16.33
C ALA A 57 7.46 2.71 -15.41
N ASP A 58 8.70 2.61 -15.91
CA ASP A 58 9.86 2.35 -15.04
C ASP A 58 10.73 3.54 -14.66
N THR A 59 10.37 4.76 -15.06
CA THR A 59 11.18 5.95 -14.73
C THR A 59 10.40 6.98 -13.93
N PRO A 60 10.98 7.49 -12.83
CA PRO A 60 10.36 8.55 -12.04
C PRO A 60 10.15 9.82 -12.85
N LYS A 61 8.95 10.41 -12.80
CA LYS A 61 8.58 11.59 -13.60
C LYS A 61 8.57 12.86 -12.74
N PRO A 62 9.54 13.76 -12.87
CA PRO A 62 9.59 14.98 -12.06
C PRO A 62 8.54 16.02 -12.53
N LEU A 63 7.74 16.51 -11.59
CA LEU A 63 6.72 17.54 -11.81
C LEU A 63 7.31 18.94 -11.58
N ARG A 64 8.13 19.39 -12.54
CA ARG A 64 8.93 20.63 -12.41
C ARG A 64 8.10 21.92 -12.34
N ALA A 65 6.82 21.88 -12.74
CA ALA A 65 5.92 23.01 -12.66
C ALA A 65 5.43 23.29 -11.23
N LEU A 66 5.54 22.31 -10.32
CA LEU A 66 5.15 22.49 -8.93
C LEU A 66 6.25 23.23 -8.14
N PRO A 67 5.88 23.94 -7.05
CA PRO A 67 6.84 24.55 -6.15
C PRO A 67 7.88 23.55 -5.61
N ARG A 68 9.09 24.04 -5.35
CA ARG A 68 10.12 23.23 -4.69
C ARG A 68 9.75 22.92 -3.25
N VAL A 69 10.09 21.70 -2.82
CA VAL A 69 9.77 21.15 -1.50
C VAL A 69 11.04 20.77 -0.76
N TRP A 70 11.78 21.77 -0.27
CA TRP A 70 13.10 21.55 0.33
C TRP A 70 13.08 20.70 1.60
N SER A 71 11.94 20.63 2.31
CA SER A 71 11.77 19.73 3.46
C SER A 71 11.78 18.25 3.07
N GLY A 72 11.46 17.92 1.81
CA GLY A 72 11.17 16.55 1.38
C GLY A 72 9.82 16.01 1.84
N ASP A 73 9.00 16.81 2.54
CA ASP A 73 7.72 16.39 3.09
C ASP A 73 6.60 16.67 2.07
N MET A 74 6.01 15.62 1.49
CA MET A 74 4.93 15.72 0.50
C MET A 74 3.71 16.49 1.01
N ARG A 75 3.49 16.56 2.32
CA ARG A 75 2.36 17.30 2.92
C ARG A 75 2.52 18.82 2.79
N ARG A 76 3.71 19.30 2.40
CA ARG A 76 3.98 20.72 2.15
C ARG A 76 3.51 21.18 0.77
N VAL A 77 3.04 20.26 -0.08
CA VAL A 77 2.42 20.58 -1.37
C VAL A 77 0.94 20.24 -1.30
N SER A 78 0.11 21.09 -1.91
CA SER A 78 -1.31 20.83 -2.09
C SER A 78 -1.49 19.56 -2.94
N ALA A 79 -2.12 18.54 -2.36
CA ALA A 79 -2.50 17.32 -3.08
C ALA A 79 -3.36 17.62 -4.31
N LEU A 80 -4.21 18.65 -4.24
CA LEU A 80 -5.02 19.09 -5.37
C LEU A 80 -4.16 19.70 -6.50
N ASP A 81 -3.10 20.43 -6.16
CA ASP A 81 -2.20 20.99 -7.17
C ASP A 81 -1.34 19.89 -7.81
N VAL A 82 -0.92 18.88 -7.03
CA VAL A 82 -0.31 17.66 -7.59
C VAL A 82 -1.28 16.96 -8.54
N ALA A 83 -2.53 16.74 -8.13
CA ALA A 83 -3.54 16.10 -8.97
C ALA A 83 -3.78 16.89 -10.26
N ARG A 84 -3.90 18.22 -10.19
CA ARG A 84 -3.99 19.09 -11.38
C ARG A 84 -2.73 19.05 -12.25
N ALA A 85 -1.55 18.81 -11.70
CA ALA A 85 -0.34 18.72 -12.53
C ALA A 85 -0.35 17.47 -13.44
N VAL A 86 -1.04 16.40 -13.05
CA VAL A 86 -1.00 15.10 -13.74
C VAL A 86 -2.32 14.65 -14.34
N ASP A 87 -3.44 15.22 -13.91
CA ASP A 87 -4.77 14.74 -14.27
C ASP A 87 -5.57 15.81 -15.03
N GLU A 88 -6.00 15.47 -16.24
CA GLU A 88 -6.79 16.38 -17.09
C GLU A 88 -8.16 16.70 -16.51
N GLY A 89 -8.82 15.72 -15.87
CA GLY A 89 -10.11 15.93 -15.21
C GLY A 89 -9.98 16.94 -14.08
N CYS A 90 -8.97 16.78 -13.21
CA CYS A 90 -8.69 17.78 -12.17
C CYS A 90 -8.35 19.17 -12.74
N ARG A 91 -7.61 19.25 -13.86
CA ARG A 91 -7.31 20.53 -14.51
C ARG A 91 -8.58 21.19 -15.04
N ALA A 92 -9.38 20.44 -15.79
CA ALA A 92 -10.60 20.93 -16.42
C ALA A 92 -11.67 21.34 -15.40
N ALA A 93 -11.71 20.70 -14.22
CA ALA A 93 -12.64 21.07 -13.15
C ALA A 93 -12.45 22.52 -12.67
N GLY A 94 -11.25 23.10 -12.80
CA GLY A 94 -10.98 24.48 -12.40
C GLY A 94 -11.35 24.73 -10.94
N ARG A 95 -12.38 25.55 -10.68
CA ARG A 95 -12.89 25.83 -9.32
C ARG A 95 -13.87 24.77 -8.80
N ALA A 96 -14.41 23.92 -9.66
CA ALA A 96 -15.24 22.81 -9.23
C ALA A 96 -14.40 21.76 -8.49
N PRO A 97 -15.01 20.94 -7.62
CA PRO A 97 -14.30 19.85 -6.96
C PRO A 97 -13.68 18.88 -7.98
N CYS A 98 -12.42 18.51 -7.79
CA CYS A 98 -11.87 17.37 -8.52
C CYS A 98 -12.40 16.07 -7.89
N ALA A 99 -12.71 15.07 -8.71
CA ALA A 99 -13.09 13.71 -8.30
C ALA A 99 -11.89 12.91 -7.77
N MET A 100 -11.17 13.49 -6.81
CA MET A 100 -10.01 12.90 -6.16
C MET A 100 -10.44 12.25 -4.86
N GLU A 101 -9.94 11.04 -4.60
CA GLU A 101 -10.10 10.37 -3.31
C GLU A 101 -9.34 11.11 -2.21
N THR A 102 -9.61 10.78 -0.94
CA THR A 102 -8.86 11.37 0.17
C THR A 102 -7.37 11.04 0.02
N PRO A 103 -6.47 12.04 -0.09
CA PRO A 103 -5.05 11.79 -0.26
C PRO A 103 -4.49 10.97 0.90
N GLN A 104 -3.77 9.89 0.58
CA GLN A 104 -3.11 9.05 1.57
C GLN A 104 -1.62 9.35 1.59
N TYR A 105 -1.03 9.27 2.77
CA TYR A 105 0.38 9.56 3.00
C TYR A 105 1.01 8.43 3.79
N ARG A 106 2.06 7.82 3.24
CA ARG A 106 2.74 6.67 3.83
C ARG A 106 4.17 6.58 3.32
N ASP A 107 5.12 6.24 4.19
CA ASP A 107 6.46 5.82 3.80
C ASP A 107 6.41 4.51 2.99
N LEU A 108 6.35 4.62 1.66
CA LEU A 108 6.29 3.51 0.71
C LEU A 108 7.70 3.10 0.26
N THR A 109 8.62 4.07 0.17
CA THR A 109 9.99 3.86 -0.27
C THR A 109 10.91 3.33 0.83
N GLY A 110 10.54 3.56 2.09
CA GLY A 110 11.31 3.18 3.26
C GLY A 110 12.38 4.18 3.67
N ASP A 111 12.35 5.41 3.14
CA ASP A 111 13.33 6.46 3.46
C ASP A 111 12.94 7.28 4.70
N GLY A 112 11.80 6.96 5.33
CA GLY A 112 11.28 7.63 6.51
C GLY A 112 10.48 8.90 6.22
N LYS A 113 10.22 9.22 4.94
CA LYS A 113 9.33 10.29 4.52
C LYS A 113 8.08 9.70 3.90
N ASP A 114 6.94 10.32 4.17
CA ASP A 114 5.70 9.87 3.57
C ASP A 114 5.67 10.23 2.06
N GLU A 115 5.46 9.23 1.23
CA GLU A 115 4.96 9.40 -0.13
C GLU A 115 3.49 9.80 -0.11
N LEU A 116 3.06 10.48 -1.17
CA LEU A 116 1.65 10.79 -1.43
C LEU A 116 1.06 9.78 -2.41
N LEU A 117 0.00 9.10 -2.01
CA LEU A 117 -0.84 8.25 -2.86
C LEU A 117 -2.14 8.98 -3.20
N LEU A 118 -2.41 9.12 -4.49
CA LEU A 118 -3.58 9.80 -5.05
C LEU A 118 -4.38 8.87 -5.95
N GLY A 119 -5.68 8.78 -5.68
CA GLY A 119 -6.66 8.22 -6.61
C GLY A 119 -7.48 9.34 -7.23
N VAL A 120 -7.59 9.40 -8.56
CA VAL A 120 -8.51 10.29 -9.26
C VAL A 120 -9.49 9.46 -10.07
N ALA A 121 -10.78 9.57 -9.74
CA ALA A 121 -11.83 8.81 -10.39
C ALA A 121 -12.00 9.27 -11.84
N SER A 122 -12.09 8.28 -12.74
CA SER A 122 -12.41 8.47 -14.15
C SER A 122 -13.65 7.65 -14.47
N GLY A 123 -14.80 8.31 -14.55
CA GLY A 123 -16.09 7.63 -14.65
C GLY A 123 -16.50 6.96 -13.32
N LYS A 124 -17.30 5.88 -13.41
CA LYS A 124 -17.91 5.25 -12.23
C LYS A 124 -17.04 4.18 -11.57
N THR A 125 -16.17 3.54 -12.34
CA THR A 125 -15.47 2.32 -11.92
C THR A 125 -13.96 2.41 -12.08
N SER A 126 -13.45 3.37 -12.85
CA SER A 126 -12.01 3.49 -13.11
C SER A 126 -11.38 4.55 -12.21
N LEU A 127 -10.13 4.30 -11.82
CA LEU A 127 -9.34 5.15 -10.94
C LEU A 127 -7.93 5.27 -11.53
N SER A 128 -7.46 6.51 -11.68
CA SER A 128 -6.03 6.79 -11.90
C SER A 128 -5.35 6.80 -10.54
N LEU A 129 -4.64 5.72 -10.21
CA LEU A 129 -3.90 5.55 -8.96
C LEU A 129 -2.43 5.89 -9.17
N ARG A 130 -1.93 6.93 -8.48
CA ARG A 130 -0.58 7.45 -8.65
C ARG A 130 0.09 7.66 -7.30
N ALA A 131 1.41 7.50 -7.24
CA ALA A 131 2.21 7.77 -6.06
C ALA A 131 3.32 8.76 -6.36
N PHE A 132 3.65 9.61 -5.39
CA PHE A 132 4.62 10.69 -5.53
C PHE A 132 5.53 10.77 -4.31
N THR A 133 6.79 11.08 -4.55
CA THR A 133 7.79 11.41 -3.51
C THR A 133 8.43 12.76 -3.82
N VAL A 134 9.29 13.26 -2.93
CA VAL A 134 10.13 14.44 -3.20
C VAL A 134 11.58 14.00 -3.42
N ARG A 135 12.13 14.30 -4.60
CA ARG A 135 13.54 14.07 -4.94
C ARG A 135 14.23 15.38 -5.23
N ASP A 136 15.33 15.67 -4.53
CA ASP A 136 16.09 16.91 -4.69
C ASP A 136 15.21 18.18 -4.64
N GLY A 137 14.19 18.14 -3.78
CA GLY A 137 13.18 19.20 -3.64
C GLY A 137 12.15 19.27 -4.76
N VAL A 138 12.05 18.29 -5.65
CA VAL A 138 11.08 18.23 -6.75
C VAL A 138 10.10 17.09 -6.51
N VAL A 139 8.80 17.39 -6.54
CA VAL A 139 7.75 16.35 -6.54
C VAL A 139 7.95 15.46 -7.76
N THR A 140 8.06 14.16 -7.54
CA THR A 140 8.36 13.17 -8.56
C THR A 140 7.35 12.05 -8.48
N GLN A 141 6.66 11.78 -9.58
CA GLN A 141 5.77 10.64 -9.70
C GLN A 141 6.60 9.36 -9.80
N ILE A 142 6.25 8.37 -8.97
CA ILE A 142 6.92 7.07 -8.88
C ILE A 142 5.98 5.90 -9.18
N MET A 143 4.68 6.14 -9.35
CA MET A 143 3.69 5.14 -9.77
C MET A 143 2.65 5.79 -10.68
N ASP A 144 2.21 5.07 -11.71
CA ASP A 144 1.05 5.43 -12.55
C ASP A 144 0.30 4.16 -12.93
N ALA A 145 -0.87 3.94 -12.34
CA ALA A 145 -1.68 2.78 -12.60
C ALA A 145 -3.13 3.19 -12.92
N GLY A 146 -3.62 2.75 -14.06
CA GLY A 146 -5.05 2.76 -14.36
C GLY A 146 -5.69 1.48 -13.84
N VAL A 147 -6.62 1.59 -12.90
CA VAL A 147 -7.26 0.43 -12.24
C VAL A 147 -8.77 0.57 -12.19
N THR A 148 -9.47 -0.54 -11.98
CA THR A 148 -10.92 -0.63 -11.73
C THR A 148 -11.23 -1.30 -10.40
N PRO A 149 -10.86 -0.65 -9.28
CA PRO A 149 -10.75 -1.32 -8.01
C PRO A 149 -12.10 -1.55 -7.33
N SER A 150 -12.27 -2.73 -6.74
CA SER A 150 -13.23 -2.95 -5.65
C SER A 150 -12.63 -2.56 -4.29
N SER A 151 -11.31 -2.70 -4.11
CA SER A 151 -10.57 -2.14 -2.98
C SER A 151 -9.16 -1.70 -3.36
N VAL A 152 -8.66 -0.69 -2.64
CA VAL A 152 -7.24 -0.28 -2.61
C VAL A 152 -6.80 -0.28 -1.16
N GLU A 153 -5.74 -1.04 -0.86
CA GLU A 153 -5.29 -1.32 0.50
C GLU A 153 -3.78 -1.06 0.63
N LEU A 154 -3.33 -0.73 1.84
CA LEU A 154 -1.91 -0.64 2.18
C LEU A 154 -1.55 -1.80 3.12
N SER A 155 -0.51 -2.56 2.75
CA SER A 155 0.06 -3.60 3.62
C SER A 155 1.56 -3.35 3.77
N GLY A 156 1.95 -2.78 4.91
CA GLY A 156 3.32 -2.31 5.09
C GLY A 156 3.65 -1.21 4.08
N ARG A 157 4.53 -1.50 3.13
CA ARG A 157 4.97 -0.60 2.05
C ARG A 157 4.33 -0.89 0.70
N ASP A 158 3.54 -1.96 0.63
CA ASP A 158 2.90 -2.39 -0.61
C ASP A 158 1.53 -1.74 -0.77
N VAL A 159 1.21 -1.39 -2.01
CA VAL A 159 -0.12 -0.96 -2.43
C VAL A 159 -0.81 -2.15 -3.09
N LEU A 160 -1.90 -2.62 -2.51
CA LEU A 160 -2.68 -3.73 -3.01
C LEU A 160 -3.94 -3.21 -3.67
N VAL A 161 -4.20 -3.69 -4.89
CA VAL A 161 -5.40 -3.35 -5.64
C VAL A 161 -6.16 -4.64 -5.90
N ARG A 162 -7.43 -4.68 -5.48
CA ARG A 162 -8.36 -5.76 -5.80
C ARG A 162 -9.32 -5.28 -6.87
N GLU A 163 -9.49 -6.08 -7.91
CA GLU A 163 -10.35 -5.79 -9.05
C GLU A 163 -11.19 -7.02 -9.39
N PRO A 164 -12.37 -6.87 -10.01
CA PRO A 164 -13.05 -8.02 -10.59
C PRO A 164 -12.18 -8.64 -11.69
N ALA A 165 -12.03 -9.97 -11.71
CA ALA A 165 -11.40 -10.65 -12.83
C ALA A 165 -12.32 -10.63 -14.07
N ASP A 166 -11.73 -10.91 -15.24
CA ASP A 166 -12.42 -11.03 -16.52
C ASP A 166 -13.20 -12.35 -16.70
N TYR A 167 -13.16 -13.24 -15.70
CA TYR A 167 -13.93 -14.49 -15.66
C TYR A 167 -14.58 -14.74 -14.29
N ALA A 168 -15.69 -15.49 -14.32
CA ALA A 168 -16.58 -15.64 -13.18
C ALA A 168 -15.92 -16.35 -11.98
N GLY A 169 -16.21 -15.84 -10.77
CA GLY A 169 -15.80 -16.45 -9.50
C GLY A 169 -14.42 -16.06 -8.99
N TYR A 170 -13.74 -15.13 -9.66
CA TYR A 170 -12.40 -14.66 -9.27
C TYR A 170 -12.33 -13.14 -9.20
N ASP A 171 -11.45 -12.67 -8.33
CA ASP A 171 -10.93 -11.31 -8.31
C ASP A 171 -9.46 -11.34 -8.75
N LEU A 172 -9.02 -10.27 -9.38
CA LEU A 172 -7.63 -9.97 -9.64
C LEU A 172 -7.06 -9.22 -8.44
N ARG A 173 -5.92 -9.66 -7.92
CA ARG A 173 -5.14 -8.94 -6.92
C ARG A 173 -3.81 -8.54 -7.52
N ARG A 174 -3.55 -7.22 -7.58
CA ARG A 174 -2.29 -6.62 -7.99
C ARG A 174 -1.58 -6.06 -6.77
N VAL A 175 -0.26 -6.22 -6.70
CA VAL A 175 0.58 -5.66 -5.64
C VAL A 175 1.66 -4.80 -6.26
N TYR A 176 1.68 -3.53 -5.89
CA TYR A 176 2.71 -2.58 -6.27
C TYR A 176 3.70 -2.41 -5.12
N THR A 177 4.98 -2.57 -5.43
CA THR A 177 6.08 -2.53 -4.46
C THR A 177 7.20 -1.66 -4.97
N TRP A 178 7.89 -0.99 -4.04
CA TRP A 178 9.04 -0.15 -4.34
C TRP A 178 10.20 -0.94 -4.93
N ASP A 179 10.72 -0.48 -6.07
CA ASP A 179 11.99 -0.90 -6.65
C ASP A 179 13.05 0.17 -6.38
N ALA A 180 14.00 -0.12 -5.49
CA ALA A 180 15.07 0.82 -5.16
C ALA A 180 16.09 1.02 -6.31
N HIS A 181 16.19 0.10 -7.27
CA HIS A 181 17.08 0.25 -8.42
C HIS A 181 16.48 1.17 -9.48
N LEU A 182 15.20 0.96 -9.79
CA LEU A 182 14.47 1.76 -10.79
C LEU A 182 13.89 3.05 -10.18
N GLN A 183 13.83 3.13 -8.86
CA GLN A 183 13.27 4.23 -8.10
C GLN A 183 11.77 4.48 -8.39
N VAL A 184 11.02 3.40 -8.67
CA VAL A 184 9.59 3.42 -8.96
C VAL A 184 8.83 2.35 -8.16
N MET A 185 7.53 2.58 -7.94
CA MET A 185 6.59 1.58 -7.45
C MET A 185 6.00 0.84 -8.66
N ASN A 186 6.33 -0.44 -8.79
CA ASN A 186 5.91 -1.27 -9.93
C ASN A 186 5.03 -2.43 -9.49
N GLU A 187 4.16 -2.89 -10.38
CA GLU A 187 3.42 -4.15 -10.20
C GLU A 187 4.42 -5.31 -10.12
N ARG A 188 4.42 -6.03 -8.99
CA ARG A 188 5.29 -7.19 -8.75
C ARG A 188 4.55 -8.50 -8.76
N VAL A 189 3.30 -8.49 -8.32
CA VAL A 189 2.48 -9.68 -8.17
C VAL A 189 1.13 -9.40 -8.78
N THR A 190 0.70 -10.32 -9.63
CA THR A 190 -0.65 -10.38 -10.16
C THR A 190 -1.19 -11.78 -9.95
N GLU A 191 -2.27 -11.88 -9.20
CA GLU A 191 -2.85 -13.15 -8.75
C GLU A 191 -4.35 -13.16 -9.00
N TYR A 192 -4.86 -14.31 -9.42
CA TYR A 192 -6.29 -14.56 -9.46
C TYR A 192 -6.71 -15.26 -8.17
N VAL A 193 -7.58 -14.58 -7.41
CA VAL A 193 -8.05 -15.03 -6.10
C VAL A 193 -9.51 -15.43 -6.24
N ARG A 194 -9.84 -16.67 -5.86
CA ARG A 194 -11.23 -17.13 -5.86
C ARG A 194 -12.04 -16.36 -4.83
N ARG A 195 -13.25 -15.93 -5.20
CA ARG A 195 -14.23 -15.29 -4.30
C ARG A 195 -14.80 -16.27 -3.28
#